data_AF-A0A965G072-F1
#
_entry.id   AF-A0A965G072-F1
#
_cell.length_a   1.000
_cell.length_b   1.000
_cell.length_c   1.000
_cell.angle_alpha   90.00
_cell.angle_beta   90.00
_cell.angle_gamma   90.00
#
_symmetry.space_group_name_H-M   'P 1'
#
loop_
_entity.id
_entity.type
_entity.pdbx_description
1 polymer ?
#
loop_
_entity_poly.entity_id
_entity_poly.type
_entity_poly.pdbx_seq_one_letter_code
_entity_poly.pdbx_strand_id
1 'polypeptide(L)'
;MPKKPAAKQKTHIKSAHSVVQDALLLNGQKDRTRLQAHAEVAKELGISASMLYKWREPTSQGSGHPNPLERTARLIEVTGDHRIANWIAQRAGGHFSLDETGAALPELSKAANALVKEFGLLIAKVVDAIEDRQITPEETQELRDKWDGLRKRAETFVRHCEKGDYGTKP
;
A
#
# COMPACT_ATOMS: atom_id res chain seq x y z
N MET A 1 -35.95 10.07 15.53
CA MET A 1 -35.25 8.77 15.46
C MET A 1 -33.74 9.04 15.51
N PRO A 2 -32.99 8.43 16.44
CA PRO A 2 -31.55 8.66 16.56
C PRO A 2 -30.85 8.11 15.31
N LYS A 3 -30.03 8.95 14.66
CA LYS A 3 -29.18 8.54 13.53
C LYS A 3 -28.29 7.40 14.02
N LYS A 4 -28.43 6.23 13.40
CA LYS A 4 -27.55 5.08 13.60
C LYS A 4 -26.11 5.57 13.41
N PRO A 5 -25.19 5.37 14.38
CA PRO A 5 -23.82 5.83 14.23
C PRO A 5 -23.24 5.19 12.98
N ALA A 6 -22.59 6.00 12.14
CA ALA A 6 -21.88 5.52 10.96
C ALA A 6 -20.99 4.35 11.40
N ALA A 7 -21.15 3.21 10.75
CA ALA A 7 -20.35 2.02 11.06
C ALA A 7 -18.88 2.44 11.04
N LYS A 8 -18.16 2.19 12.15
CA LYS A 8 -16.70 2.42 12.20
C LYS A 8 -16.12 1.67 11.01
N GLN A 9 -15.62 2.43 10.03
CA GLN A 9 -14.97 1.87 8.84
C GLN A 9 -13.90 0.92 9.34
N LYS A 10 -14.08 -0.38 9.08
CA LYS A 10 -13.04 -1.38 9.32
C LYS A 10 -11.95 -1.10 8.29
N THR A 11 -11.01 -0.23 8.61
CA THR A 11 -9.80 -0.10 7.82
C THR A 11 -9.10 -1.45 7.84
N HIS A 12 -8.93 -2.08 6.67
CA HIS A 12 -8.18 -3.33 6.51
C HIS A 12 -6.68 -3.19 6.87
N ILE A 13 -6.24 -1.98 7.22
CA ILE A 13 -4.86 -1.63 7.56
C ILE A 13 -4.56 -2.17 8.97
N LYS A 14 -3.59 -3.10 9.03
CA LYS A 14 -3.04 -3.64 10.27
C LYS A 14 -2.36 -2.55 11.11
N SER A 15 -2.41 -2.69 12.44
CA SER A 15 -1.63 -1.81 13.33
C SER A 15 -0.13 -2.02 13.09
N ALA A 16 0.68 -0.97 13.26
CA ALA A 16 2.12 -1.03 13.02
C ALA A 16 2.82 -2.15 13.80
N HIS A 17 2.48 -2.33 15.08
CA HIS A 17 3.05 -3.40 15.92
C HIS A 17 2.71 -4.80 15.39
N SER A 18 1.49 -5.01 14.87
CA SER A 18 1.09 -6.30 14.30
C SER A 18 1.83 -6.62 13.00
N VAL A 19 2.11 -5.60 12.17
CA VAL A 19 2.93 -5.76 10.95
C VAL A 19 4.36 -6.19 11.32
N VAL A 20 4.96 -5.56 12.34
CA VAL A 20 6.30 -5.94 12.84
C VAL A 20 6.29 -7.35 13.41
N GLN A 21 5.26 -7.71 14.19
CA GLN A 21 5.11 -9.05 14.75
C GLN A 21 5.02 -10.11 13.66
N ASP A 22 4.18 -9.90 12.64
CA ASP A 22 3.99 -10.85 11.53
C ASP A 22 5.29 -11.04 10.73
N ALA A 23 6.00 -9.96 10.43
CA ALA A 23 7.28 -10.03 9.72
C ALA A 23 8.32 -10.88 10.47
N LEU A 24 8.36 -10.75 11.80
CA LEU A 24 9.27 -11.53 12.65
C LEU A 24 8.83 -12.99 12.83
N LEU A 25 7.56 -13.33 12.60
CA LEU A 25 7.08 -14.71 12.62
C LEU A 25 7.45 -15.47 11.34
N LEU A 26 7.61 -14.77 10.21
CA LEU A 26 8.03 -15.36 8.93
C LEU A 26 9.51 -15.78 8.90
N ASN A 27 10.34 -15.25 9.81
CA ASN A 27 11.79 -15.55 9.90
C ASN A 27 12.13 -16.91 10.57
N GLY A 28 11.20 -17.87 10.61
CA GLY A 28 11.46 -19.22 11.14
C GLY A 28 12.04 -20.17 10.08
N GLN A 29 13.36 -20.23 9.97
CA GLN A 29 14.03 -21.27 9.18
C GLN A 29 14.08 -22.62 9.93
N LYS A 30 14.16 -23.72 9.18
CA LYS A 30 14.08 -25.11 9.68
C LYS A 30 15.12 -25.49 10.75
N ASP A 31 16.22 -24.74 10.89
CA ASP A 31 17.36 -25.10 11.74
C ASP A 31 17.64 -24.12 12.91
N ARG A 32 16.79 -23.12 13.15
CA ARG A 32 17.00 -22.12 14.22
C ARG A 32 15.77 -21.90 15.09
N THR A 33 16.00 -21.64 16.38
CA THR A 33 14.91 -21.23 17.28
C THR A 33 14.46 -19.81 16.96
N ARG A 34 13.19 -19.50 17.23
CA ARG A 34 12.61 -18.17 17.00
C ARG A 34 13.35 -17.06 17.78
N LEU A 35 13.85 -17.38 18.97
CA LEU A 35 14.63 -16.44 19.79
C LEU A 35 15.96 -16.07 19.13
N GLN A 36 16.66 -17.06 18.55
CA GLN A 36 17.91 -16.82 17.81
C GLN A 36 17.66 -15.97 16.55
N ALA A 37 16.62 -16.29 15.78
CA ALA A 37 16.25 -15.51 14.60
C ALA A 37 15.93 -14.05 14.95
N HIS A 38 15.22 -13.80 16.06
CA HIS A 38 14.91 -12.43 16.50
C HIS A 38 16.15 -11.69 17.01
N ALA A 39 17.07 -12.37 17.68
CA ALA A 39 18.34 -11.78 18.12
C ALA A 39 19.22 -11.35 16.94
N GLU A 40 19.27 -12.15 15.86
CA GLU A 40 19.96 -11.81 14.63
C GLU A 40 19.34 -10.60 13.94
N VAL A 41 18.02 -10.56 13.81
CA VAL A 41 17.32 -9.38 13.27
C VAL A 41 17.63 -8.13 14.08
N ALA A 42 17.61 -8.20 15.41
CA ALA A 42 17.96 -7.08 16.27
C ALA A 42 19.40 -6.60 16.01
N LYS A 43 20.34 -7.54 15.88
CA LYS A 43 21.75 -7.26 15.57
C LYS A 43 21.91 -6.58 14.20
N GLU A 44 21.27 -7.10 13.15
CA GLU A 44 21.32 -6.50 11.80
C GLU A 44 20.70 -5.10 11.75
N LEU A 45 19.67 -4.86 12.56
CA LEU A 45 19.04 -3.54 12.71
C LEU A 45 19.81 -2.60 13.65
N GLY A 46 20.89 -3.06 14.29
CA GLY A 46 21.69 -2.26 15.21
C GLY A 46 20.97 -1.89 16.52
N ILE A 47 20.00 -2.71 16.97
CA ILE A 47 19.20 -2.47 18.17
C ILE A 47 19.30 -3.64 19.16
N SER A 48 18.86 -3.42 20.40
CA SER A 48 18.79 -4.50 21.39
C SER A 48 17.59 -5.41 21.13
N ALA A 49 17.69 -6.69 21.54
CA ALA A 49 16.56 -7.62 21.50
C ALA A 49 15.35 -7.14 22.33
N SER A 50 15.61 -6.41 23.43
CA SER A 50 14.56 -5.77 24.23
C SER A 50 13.83 -4.67 23.43
N MET A 51 14.55 -3.86 22.66
CA MET A 51 13.94 -2.84 21.80
C MET A 51 13.10 -3.48 20.68
N LEU A 52 13.59 -4.55 20.07
CA LEU A 52 12.83 -5.32 19.07
C LEU A 52 11.56 -5.94 19.68
N TYR A 53 11.61 -6.39 20.94
CA TYR A 53 10.42 -6.88 21.65
C TYR A 53 9.39 -5.76 21.81
N LYS A 54 9.80 -4.58 22.27
CA LYS A 54 8.91 -3.41 22.43
C LYS A 54 8.25 -2.97 21.12
N TRP A 55 8.91 -3.09 19.98
CA TRP A 55 8.34 -2.70 18.68
C TRP A 55 7.13 -3.55 18.25
N ARG A 56 6.96 -4.74 18.84
CA ARG A 56 5.82 -5.64 18.60
C ARG A 56 4.65 -5.39 19.54
N GLU A 57 4.82 -4.56 20.56
CA GLU A 57 3.77 -4.25 21.50
C GLU A 57 2.97 -3.01 21.05
N PRO A 58 1.68 -2.93 21.39
CA PRO A 58 0.92 -1.70 21.22
C PRO A 58 1.55 -0.54 21.98
N THR A 59 1.60 0.63 21.35
CA THR A 59 2.09 1.88 21.96
C THR A 59 1.32 2.29 23.21
N SER A 60 0.09 1.82 23.40
CA SER A 60 -0.73 2.04 24.60
C SER A 60 -0.33 1.19 25.82
N GLN A 61 0.49 0.15 25.64
CA GLN A 61 0.89 -0.80 26.69
C GLN A 61 2.41 -0.78 26.96
N GLY A 62 3.21 -0.12 26.11
CA GLY A 62 4.68 -0.11 26.17
C GLY A 62 5.30 1.22 26.63
N SER A 63 6.62 1.23 26.87
CA SER A 63 7.42 2.32 27.44
C SER A 63 7.58 3.60 26.58
N GLY A 64 6.61 3.92 25.71
CA GLY A 64 6.57 5.19 24.98
C GLY A 64 7.52 5.34 23.79
N HIS A 65 8.22 4.29 23.34
CA HIS A 65 9.06 4.37 22.15
C HIS A 65 8.31 3.85 20.92
N PRO A 66 7.84 4.72 20.01
CA PRO A 66 7.14 4.30 18.81
C PRO A 66 8.06 3.47 17.93
N ASN A 67 7.51 2.40 17.33
CA ASN A 67 8.25 1.58 16.39
C ASN A 67 8.54 2.38 15.09
N PRO A 68 9.48 1.93 14.23
CA PRO A 68 9.87 2.69 13.05
C PRO A 68 8.74 2.96 12.07
N LEU A 69 7.76 2.05 11.95
CA LEU A 69 6.59 2.25 11.08
C LEU A 69 5.71 3.38 11.61
N GLU A 70 5.44 3.42 12.92
CA GLU A 70 4.69 4.52 13.55
C GLU A 70 5.43 5.86 13.41
N ARG A 71 6.75 5.87 13.63
CA ARG A 71 7.56 7.10 13.47
C ARG A 71 7.54 7.60 12.03
N THR A 72 7.64 6.71 11.07
CA THR A 72 7.63 7.04 9.64
C THR A 72 6.25 7.53 9.20
N ALA A 73 5.18 6.86 9.63
CA ALA A 73 3.81 7.31 9.39
C ALA A 73 3.59 8.72 9.97
N ARG A 74 4.01 8.93 11.23
CA ARG A 74 3.93 10.25 11.86
C ARG A 74 4.74 11.31 11.12
N LEU A 75 5.93 10.97 10.62
CA LEU A 75 6.77 11.86 9.84
C LEU A 75 6.07 12.30 8.55
N ILE A 76 5.42 11.38 7.83
CA ILE A 76 4.62 11.69 6.65
C ILE A 76 3.45 12.61 7.03
N GLU A 77 2.72 12.31 8.11
CA GLU A 77 1.59 13.15 8.55
C GLU A 77 2.00 14.58 8.87
N VAL A 78 3.08 14.78 9.64
CA VAL A 78 3.49 16.13 10.07
C VAL A 78 4.15 16.94 8.95
N THR A 79 4.73 16.28 7.95
CA THR A 79 5.37 16.97 6.81
C THR A 79 4.43 17.11 5.61
N GLY A 80 3.42 16.26 5.49
CA GLY A 80 2.64 16.10 4.27
C GLY A 80 3.42 15.49 3.09
N ASP A 81 4.67 15.07 3.30
CA ASP A 81 5.56 14.65 2.23
C ASP A 81 5.46 13.14 1.97
N HIS A 82 4.66 12.78 0.97
CA HIS A 82 4.42 11.41 0.55
C HIS A 82 5.61 10.78 -0.19
N ARG A 83 6.66 11.54 -0.54
CA ARG A 83 7.87 10.99 -1.17
C ARG A 83 8.57 9.98 -0.27
N ILE A 84 8.41 10.10 1.05
CA ILE A 84 8.93 9.15 2.05
C ILE A 84 8.29 7.76 1.84
N ALA A 85 6.98 7.69 1.71
CA ALA A 85 6.27 6.43 1.45
C ALA A 85 6.67 5.83 0.10
N ASN A 86 6.78 6.67 -0.93
CA ASN A 86 7.20 6.23 -2.25
C ASN A 86 8.62 5.63 -2.25
N TRP A 87 9.57 6.28 -1.55
CA TRP A 87 10.93 5.76 -1.44
C TRP A 87 10.99 4.39 -0.77
N ILE A 88 10.21 4.18 0.30
CA ILE A 88 10.13 2.87 0.98
C ILE A 88 9.54 1.81 0.05
N ALA A 89 8.46 2.14 -0.66
CA ALA A 89 7.83 1.22 -1.61
C ALA A 89 8.79 0.82 -2.73
N GLN A 90 9.52 1.77 -3.31
CA GLN A 90 10.52 1.51 -4.35
C GLN A 90 11.66 0.61 -3.86
N ARG A 91 12.12 0.81 -2.62
CA ARG A 91 13.13 -0.09 -2.02
C ARG A 91 12.65 -1.52 -1.82
N ALA A 92 11.35 -1.73 -1.68
CA ALA A 92 10.73 -3.04 -1.62
C ALA A 92 10.36 -3.61 -3.01
N GLY A 93 10.75 -2.95 -4.10
CA GLY A 93 10.40 -3.35 -5.47
C GLY A 93 8.94 -3.06 -5.85
N GLY A 94 8.25 -2.22 -5.07
CA GLY A 94 6.88 -1.80 -5.31
C GLY A 94 6.75 -0.30 -5.62
N HIS A 95 5.51 0.17 -5.68
CA HIS A 95 5.18 1.57 -5.87
C HIS A 95 4.06 2.01 -4.93
N PHE A 96 4.20 3.23 -4.42
CA PHE A 96 3.17 3.90 -3.62
C PHE A 96 2.25 4.68 -4.56
N SER A 97 0.95 4.48 -4.43
CA SER A 97 -0.07 5.31 -5.09
C SER A 97 -0.87 6.01 -4.02
N LEU A 98 -0.83 7.35 -4.05
CA LEU A 98 -1.67 8.16 -3.18
C LEU A 98 -3.11 8.04 -3.67
N ASP A 99 -4.02 7.72 -2.75
CA ASP A 99 -5.45 7.77 -3.03
C ASP A 99 -5.86 9.23 -3.29
N GLU A 100 -6.52 9.50 -4.42
CA GLU A 100 -7.16 10.80 -4.68
C GLU A 100 -8.42 10.90 -3.81
N THR A 101 -8.33 11.61 -2.70
CA THR A 101 -9.47 11.87 -1.83
C THR A 101 -10.39 12.90 -2.50
N GLY A 102 -11.57 12.47 -2.94
CA GLY A 102 -12.66 13.38 -3.33
C GLY A 102 -12.96 13.52 -4.82
N ALA A 103 -12.28 12.78 -5.71
CA ALA A 103 -12.74 12.69 -7.10
C ALA A 103 -14.03 11.85 -7.14
N ALA A 104 -15.17 12.49 -7.40
CA ALA A 104 -16.40 11.77 -7.68
C ALA A 104 -16.16 10.90 -8.93
N LEU A 105 -16.23 9.58 -8.76
CA LEU A 105 -16.24 8.70 -9.92
C LEU A 105 -17.53 8.97 -10.72
N PRO A 106 -17.47 9.19 -12.04
CA PRO A 106 -18.67 9.08 -12.86
C PRO A 106 -19.31 7.69 -12.64
N GLU A 107 -20.59 7.53 -12.99
CA GLU A 107 -21.35 6.28 -12.80
C GLU A 107 -20.46 5.03 -12.91
N LEU A 108 -20.47 4.17 -11.88
CA LEU A 108 -19.56 3.02 -11.80
C LEU A 108 -19.57 2.14 -13.05
N SER A 109 -20.70 2.04 -13.74
CA SER A 109 -20.81 1.37 -15.04
C SER A 109 -19.89 1.99 -16.11
N LYS A 110 -19.84 3.32 -16.20
CA LYS A 110 -18.94 4.05 -17.10
C LYS A 110 -17.49 3.91 -16.67
N ALA A 111 -17.23 3.95 -15.36
CA ALA A 111 -15.89 3.72 -14.82
C ALA A 111 -15.37 2.31 -15.13
N ALA A 112 -16.20 1.28 -14.96
CA ALA A 112 -15.85 -0.11 -15.30
C ALA A 112 -15.52 -0.26 -16.79
N ASN A 113 -16.35 0.31 -17.68
CA ASN A 113 -16.09 0.31 -19.12
C ASN A 113 -14.80 1.05 -19.49
N ALA A 114 -14.51 2.17 -18.82
CA ALA A 114 -13.27 2.91 -19.02
C ALA A 114 -12.04 2.08 -18.63
N LEU A 115 -12.08 1.36 -17.49
CA LEU A 115 -10.99 0.46 -17.07
C LEU A 115 -10.71 -0.63 -18.11
N VAL A 116 -11.75 -1.28 -18.63
CA VAL A 116 -11.61 -2.32 -19.67
C VAL A 116 -10.98 -1.73 -20.93
N LYS A 117 -11.46 -0.57 -21.38
CA LYS A 117 -10.94 0.11 -22.58
C LYS A 117 -9.46 0.46 -22.42
N GLU A 118 -9.08 1.04 -21.28
CA GLU A 118 -7.70 1.45 -21.03
C GLU A 118 -6.75 0.26 -20.90
N PHE A 119 -7.20 -0.84 -20.29
CA PHE A 119 -6.42 -2.07 -20.27
C PHE A 119 -6.20 -2.63 -21.68
N GLY A 120 -7.24 -2.60 -22.53
CA GLY A 120 -7.11 -2.95 -23.94
C GLY A 120 -6.09 -2.07 -24.70
N LEU A 121 -6.07 -0.76 -24.45
CA LEU A 121 -5.08 0.15 -25.03
C LEU A 121 -3.66 -0.12 -24.54
N LEU A 122 -3.49 -0.54 -23.29
CA LEU A 122 -2.20 -0.94 -22.75
C LEU A 122 -1.68 -2.22 -23.43
N ILE A 123 -2.55 -3.22 -23.59
CA ILE A 123 -2.21 -4.47 -24.30
C ILE A 123 -1.83 -4.17 -25.75
N ALA A 124 -2.59 -3.34 -26.46
CA ALA A 124 -2.29 -2.98 -27.85
C ALA A 124 -0.87 -2.42 -27.99
N LYS A 125 -0.45 -1.51 -27.09
CA LYS A 125 0.92 -0.98 -27.09
C LYS A 125 2.00 -2.03 -26.84
N VAL A 126 1.72 -3.00 -25.99
CA VAL A 126 2.65 -4.11 -25.76
C VAL A 126 2.76 -4.98 -27.00
N VAL A 127 1.64 -5.23 -27.70
CA VAL A 127 1.65 -5.98 -28.96
C VAL A 127 2.45 -5.25 -30.03
N ASP A 128 2.24 -3.93 -30.19
CA ASP A 128 3.01 -3.10 -31.13
C ASP A 128 4.53 -3.22 -30.87
N ALA A 129 4.94 -3.11 -29.60
CA ALA A 129 6.36 -3.24 -29.17
C ALA A 129 6.92 -4.68 -29.29
N ILE A 130 6.06 -5.69 -29.36
CA ILE A 130 6.47 -7.07 -29.64
C ILE A 130 6.71 -7.24 -31.14
N GLU A 131 5.88 -6.62 -31.98
CA GLU A 131 5.97 -6.71 -33.44
C GLU A 131 7.24 -6.04 -33.98
N ASP A 132 7.61 -4.87 -33.45
CA ASP A 132 8.85 -4.18 -33.82
C ASP A 132 10.10 -4.71 -33.08
N ARG A 133 9.90 -5.60 -32.09
CA ARG A 133 10.93 -6.19 -31.20
C ARG A 133 11.80 -5.16 -30.49
N GLN A 134 11.33 -3.94 -30.31
CA GLN A 134 12.05 -2.89 -29.61
C GLN A 134 11.11 -2.20 -28.62
N ILE A 135 11.65 -1.84 -27.46
CA ILE A 135 10.96 -0.90 -26.58
C ILE A 135 11.93 0.25 -26.32
N THR A 136 11.59 1.41 -26.85
CA THR A 136 12.36 2.63 -26.63
C THR A 136 12.23 3.07 -25.17
N PRO A 137 13.19 3.87 -24.66
CA PRO A 137 13.05 4.51 -23.35
C PRO A 137 11.75 5.30 -23.22
N GLU A 138 11.33 5.99 -24.30
CA GLU A 138 10.10 6.76 -24.37
C GLU A 138 8.86 5.88 -24.26
N GLU A 139 8.81 4.76 -24.99
CA GLU A 139 7.71 3.79 -24.89
C GLU A 139 7.66 3.11 -23.52
N THR A 140 8.83 2.82 -22.95
CA THR A 140 8.93 2.30 -21.58
C THR A 140 8.31 3.28 -20.60
N GLN A 141 8.65 4.57 -20.71
CA GLN A 141 8.07 5.61 -19.85
C GLN A 141 6.57 5.75 -20.07
N GLU A 142 6.10 5.80 -21.32
CA GLU A 142 4.66 5.93 -21.61
C GLU A 142 3.86 4.71 -21.11
N LEU A 143 4.44 3.51 -21.23
CA LEU A 143 3.82 2.28 -20.71
C LEU A 143 3.73 2.31 -19.18
N ARG A 144 4.75 2.81 -18.50
CA ARG A 144 4.72 3.01 -17.04
C ARG A 144 3.69 4.04 -16.62
N ASP A 145 3.62 5.18 -17.30
CA ASP A 145 2.65 6.24 -17.00
C ASP A 145 1.21 5.74 -17.18
N LYS A 146 0.94 4.98 -18.25
CA LYS A 146 -0.38 4.37 -18.50
C LYS A 146 -0.72 3.30 -17.47
N TRP A 147 0.23 2.43 -17.14
CA TRP A 147 0.04 1.41 -16.12
C TRP A 147 -0.27 2.01 -14.75
N ASP A 148 0.49 3.02 -14.33
CA ASP A 148 0.28 3.68 -13.05
C ASP A 148 -1.05 4.42 -13.01
N GLY A 149 -1.44 5.08 -14.12
CA GLY A 149 -2.77 5.69 -14.25
C GLY A 149 -3.91 4.67 -14.15
N LEU A 150 -3.80 3.53 -14.83
CA LEU A 150 -4.78 2.45 -14.78
C LEU A 150 -4.90 1.88 -13.36
N ARG A 151 -3.77 1.62 -12.69
CA ARG A 151 -3.75 1.12 -11.30
C ARG A 151 -4.48 2.07 -10.35
N LYS A 152 -4.21 3.38 -10.44
CA LYS A 152 -4.88 4.40 -9.62
C LYS A 152 -6.39 4.41 -9.84
N ARG A 153 -6.85 4.37 -11.09
CA ARG A 153 -8.28 4.34 -11.41
C ARG A 153 -8.96 3.06 -10.94
N ALA A 154 -8.31 1.91 -11.09
CA ALA A 154 -8.82 0.63 -10.62
C ALA A 154 -8.97 0.62 -9.09
N GLU A 155 -7.98 1.11 -8.34
CA GLU A 155 -8.06 1.26 -6.88
C GLU A 155 -9.22 2.18 -6.48
N THR A 156 -9.35 3.32 -7.14
CA THR A 156 -10.44 4.28 -6.88
C THR A 156 -11.81 3.65 -7.12
N PHE A 157 -11.95 2.87 -8.21
CA PHE A 157 -13.17 2.13 -8.54
C PHE A 157 -13.53 1.11 -7.46
N VAL A 158 -12.58 0.28 -7.03
CA VAL A 158 -12.79 -0.73 -5.97
C VAL A 158 -13.23 -0.05 -4.67
N ARG A 159 -12.59 1.05 -4.27
CA ARG A 159 -12.97 1.78 -3.06
C ARG A 159 -14.38 2.34 -3.08
N HIS A 160 -14.85 2.83 -4.23
CA HIS A 160 -16.24 3.29 -4.35
C HIS A 160 -17.23 2.14 -4.24
N CYS A 161 -16.90 0.96 -4.79
CA CYS A 161 -17.66 -0.26 -4.55
C CYS A 161 -17.67 -0.64 -3.06
N GLU A 162 -16.52 -0.60 -2.36
CA GLU A 162 -16.42 -0.88 -0.92
C GLU A 162 -17.23 0.09 -0.06
N LYS A 163 -17.34 1.36 -0.48
CA LYS A 163 -18.14 2.39 0.20
C LYS A 163 -19.65 2.27 -0.07
N GLY A 164 -20.03 1.52 -1.09
CA GLY A 164 -21.42 1.42 -1.55
C GLY A 164 -21.89 2.64 -2.34
N ASP A 165 -20.96 3.42 -2.90
CA ASP A 165 -21.23 4.64 -3.68
C ASP A 165 -21.68 4.29 -5.11
N TYR A 166 -22.77 3.54 -5.25
CA TYR A 166 -23.28 3.05 -6.54
C TYR A 166 -24.07 4.09 -7.35
N GLY A 167 -24.06 5.35 -6.92
CA GLY A 167 -24.99 6.38 -7.39
C GLY A 167 -26.36 6.24 -6.74
N THR A 168 -26.99 7.34 -6.39
CA THR A 168 -28.41 7.33 -6.00
C THR A 168 -29.22 6.95 -7.23
N LYS A 169 -30.07 5.91 -7.11
CA LYS A 169 -31.14 5.70 -8.09
C LYS A 169 -31.96 7.00 -8.20
N PRO A 170 -32.31 7.45 -9.41
CA PRO A 170 -33.31 8.50 -9.58
C PRO A 170 -34.66 8.06 -9.00
#